data_AF-A0A4P9WGS4-F1
#
_entry.id   AF-A0A4P9WGS4-F1
#
_cell.length_a   1.000
_cell.length_b   1.000
_cell.length_c   1.000
_cell.angle_alpha   90.00
_cell.angle_beta   90.00
_cell.angle_gamma   90.00
#
_symmetry.space_group_name_H-M   'P 1'
#
loop_
_entity.id
_entity.type
_entity.pdbx_description
1 polymer ?
#
loop_
_entity_poly.entity_id
_entity_poly.type
_entity_poly.pdbx_seq_one_letter_code
_entity_poly.pdbx_strand_id
1 'polypeptide(L)'
;GDWFPGWAQQPTFYRQTWIRLVTSIRAGGLNTAMVFSPSAGFTPVRNPPASGTPDFILFDTNNDGVLDQNDDPYAPYYAGDEYVDWVGLS
;
A
#
# COMPACT_ATOMS: atom_id res chain seq x y z
N GLY A 1 -6.43 -6.86 0.83
CA GLY A 1 -6.74 -7.87 -0.20
C GLY A 1 -7.75 -7.34 -1.19
N ASP A 2 -8.04 -8.14 -2.23
CA ASP A 2 -8.90 -7.78 -3.36
C ASP A 2 -10.40 -7.66 -3.04
N TRP A 3 -10.81 -8.08 -1.83
CA TRP A 3 -12.20 -7.99 -1.34
C TRP A 3 -12.65 -6.57 -0.95
N PHE A 4 -11.77 -5.57 -0.96
CA PHE A 4 -12.12 -4.15 -0.76
C PHE A 4 -11.95 -3.37 -2.07
N PRO A 5 -12.94 -3.36 -2.97
CA PRO A 5 -12.78 -2.87 -4.35
C PRO A 5 -12.42 -1.38 -4.48
N GLY A 6 -12.67 -0.56 -3.45
CA GLY A 6 -12.31 0.86 -3.44
C GLY A 6 -10.87 1.18 -3.01
N TRP A 7 -10.13 0.19 -2.49
CA TRP A 7 -8.75 0.33 -2.00
C TRP A 7 -7.80 -0.69 -2.61
N ALA A 8 -8.32 -1.87 -2.94
CA ALA A 8 -7.60 -2.90 -3.64
C ALA A 8 -7.06 -2.33 -4.95
N GLN A 9 -5.80 -2.66 -5.21
CA GLN A 9 -5.13 -2.40 -6.49
C GLN A 9 -4.94 -0.94 -6.90
N GLN A 10 -5.06 0.00 -5.95
CA GLN A 10 -4.81 1.42 -6.15
C GLN A 10 -3.73 1.94 -5.17
N PRO A 11 -2.47 1.46 -5.25
CA PRO A 11 -1.44 1.72 -4.26
C PRO A 11 -1.12 3.21 -4.10
N THR A 12 -1.10 3.98 -5.20
CA THR A 12 -0.87 5.44 -5.14
C THR A 12 -1.98 6.13 -4.33
N PHE A 13 -3.25 5.85 -4.64
CA PHE A 13 -4.38 6.47 -3.96
C PHE A 13 -4.47 6.05 -2.49
N TYR A 14 -4.18 4.78 -2.19
CA TYR A 14 -4.10 4.28 -0.82
C TYR A 14 -3.05 5.03 -0.02
N ARG A 15 -1.81 5.13 -0.52
CA ARG A 15 -0.70 5.81 0.17
C ARG A 15 -1.00 7.28 0.40
N GLN A 16 -1.54 7.99 -0.60
CA GLN A 16 -1.93 9.40 -0.45
C GLN A 16 -2.99 9.59 0.63
N THR A 17 -3.98 8.70 0.68
CA THR A 17 -5.03 8.76 1.70
C THR A 17 -4.48 8.44 3.09
N TRP A 18 -3.65 7.41 3.22
CA TRP A 18 -2.97 7.07 4.46
C TRP A 18 -2.20 8.26 5.02
N ILE A 19 -1.34 8.88 4.20
CA ILE A 19 -0.53 10.04 4.58
C ILE A 19 -1.43 11.19 5.08
N ARG A 20 -2.53 11.47 4.37
CA ARG A 20 -3.49 12.51 4.77
C ARG A 20 -4.13 12.21 6.13
N LEU A 21 -4.51 10.96 6.37
CA LEU A 21 -5.10 10.54 7.64
C LEU A 21 -4.10 10.66 8.78
N VAL A 22 -2.89 10.09 8.62
CA VAL A 22 -1.82 10.15 9.62
C VAL A 22 -1.49 11.61 9.98
N THR A 23 -1.32 12.46 8.97
CA THR A 23 -1.03 13.89 9.16
C THR A 23 -2.12 14.58 9.97
N SER A 24 -3.39 14.29 9.65
CA SER A 24 -4.53 14.90 10.33
C SER A 24 -4.67 14.42 11.77
N ILE A 25 -4.48 13.12 12.03
CA ILE A 25 -4.52 12.52 13.37
C ILE A 25 -3.41 13.10 14.24
N ARG A 26 -2.18 13.17 13.72
CA ARG A 26 -1.04 13.73 14.44
C ARG A 26 -1.23 15.22 14.75
N ALA A 27 -1.77 16.00 13.81
CA ALA A 27 -2.12 17.40 14.04
C ALA A 27 -3.17 17.59 15.15
N GLY A 28 -4.04 16.60 15.36
CA GLY A 28 -5.00 16.58 16.46
C GLY A 28 -4.38 16.30 17.84
N GLY A 29 -3.11 15.91 17.93
CA GLY A 29 -2.41 15.68 19.19
C GLY A 29 -2.90 14.45 19.98
N LEU A 30 -3.52 13.49 19.31
CA LEU A 30 -3.98 12.25 19.94
C LEU A 30 -2.79 11.35 20.29
N ASN A 31 -2.82 10.72 21.47
CA ASN A 31 -1.84 9.71 21.87
C ASN A 31 -2.18 8.35 21.21
N THR A 32 -1.96 8.27 19.90
CA THR A 32 -2.31 7.12 19.06
C THR A 32 -1.13 6.70 18.20
N ALA A 33 -1.02 5.41 17.92
CA ALA A 33 -0.06 4.86 16.96
C ALA A 33 -0.78 4.46 15.66
N MET A 34 -0.10 4.64 14.53
CA MET A 34 -0.55 4.29 13.19
C MET A 34 0.07 2.96 12.79
N VAL A 35 -0.74 1.91 12.69
CA VAL A 35 -0.29 0.53 12.46
C VAL A 35 -0.62 0.08 11.05
N PHE A 36 0.40 -0.22 10.24
CA PHE A 36 0.21 -0.84 8.93
C PHE A 36 0.11 -2.37 9.10
N SER A 37 -1.06 -2.95 8.85
CA SER A 37 -1.31 -4.38 9.04
C SER A 37 -1.93 -4.99 7.79
N PRO A 38 -1.13 -5.36 6.78
CA PRO A 38 -1.64 -6.03 5.60
C PRO A 38 -2.15 -7.44 5.92
N SER A 39 -2.90 -8.01 4.98
CA SER A 39 -3.30 -9.41 5.03
C SER A 39 -2.18 -10.30 4.51
N ALA A 40 -1.90 -11.40 5.18
CA ALA A 40 -0.82 -12.29 4.84
C ALA A 40 -0.99 -12.93 3.46
N GLY A 41 0.13 -13.03 2.74
CA GLY A 41 0.22 -13.73 1.47
C GLY A 41 0.05 -12.82 0.26
N PHE A 42 0.15 -13.46 -0.92
CA PHE A 42 0.07 -12.80 -2.21
C PHE A 42 -1.39 -12.74 -2.70
N THR A 43 -1.81 -11.58 -3.21
CA THR A 43 -3.07 -11.43 -3.94
C THR A 43 -2.78 -10.93 -5.34
N PRO A 44 -3.15 -11.68 -6.40
CA PRO A 44 -2.91 -11.24 -7.77
C PRO A 44 -3.56 -9.88 -8.09
N VAL A 45 -2.87 -9.06 -8.87
CA VAL A 45 -3.44 -7.84 -9.44
C VAL A 45 -4.44 -8.22 -10.54
N ARG A 46 -5.69 -7.83 -10.37
CA ARG A 46 -6.83 -8.04 -11.27
C ARG A 46 -7.09 -6.76 -12.07
N ASN A 47 -6.88 -6.80 -13.38
CA ASN A 47 -6.84 -5.61 -14.24
C ASN A 47 -5.62 -4.74 -13.89
N PRO A 48 -4.41 -5.22 -14.22
CA PRO A 48 -3.20 -4.50 -13.89
C PRO A 48 -3.20 -3.10 -14.52
N PRO A 49 -2.64 -2.09 -13.82
CA PRO A 49 -2.47 -0.77 -14.39
C PRO A 49 -1.57 -0.85 -15.64
N ALA A 50 -1.71 0.12 -16.55
CA ALA A 50 -0.89 0.14 -17.75
C ALA A 50 0.60 0.31 -17.41
N SER A 51 1.47 -0.36 -18.16
CA SER A 51 2.92 -0.26 -17.99
C SER A 51 3.39 1.21 -18.01
N GLY A 52 4.29 1.56 -17.08
CA GLY A 52 4.82 2.91 -16.93
C GLY A 52 3.92 3.90 -16.18
N THR A 53 2.71 3.51 -15.79
CA THR A 53 1.90 4.33 -14.86
C THR A 53 2.47 4.28 -13.44
N PRO A 54 2.17 5.27 -12.58
CA PRO A 54 2.64 5.26 -11.19
C PRO A 54 2.26 3.99 -10.42
N ASP A 55 1.02 3.51 -10.57
CA ASP A 55 0.58 2.28 -9.90
C ASP A 55 1.29 1.03 -10.45
N PHE A 56 1.61 1.00 -11.75
CA PHE A 56 2.41 -0.10 -12.30
C PHE A 56 3.81 -0.12 -11.70
N ILE A 57 4.47 1.04 -11.63
CA ILE A 57 5.82 1.16 -11.04
C ILE A 57 5.80 0.76 -9.55
N LEU A 58 4.71 1.03 -8.83
CA LEU A 58 4.57 0.59 -7.45
C LEU A 58 4.36 -0.91 -7.31
N PHE A 59 3.66 -1.55 -8.24
CA PHE A 59 3.44 -3.00 -8.22
C PHE A 59 4.66 -3.79 -8.68
N ASP A 60 5.41 -3.29 -9.66
CA ASP A 60 6.62 -3.90 -10.22
C ASP A 60 7.83 -3.61 -9.31
N THR A 61 7.79 -4.17 -8.11
CA THR A 61 8.76 -3.92 -7.04
C THR A 61 10.14 -4.48 -7.35
N ASN A 62 10.22 -5.51 -8.19
CA ASN A 62 11.48 -6.09 -8.65
C ASN A 62 12.00 -5.46 -9.97
N ASN A 63 11.19 -4.62 -10.63
CA ASN A 63 11.47 -3.91 -11.88
C ASN A 63 11.74 -4.83 -13.09
N ASP A 64 11.08 -5.97 -13.18
CA ASP A 64 11.18 -6.89 -14.32
C ASP A 64 10.08 -6.70 -15.37
N GLY A 65 9.11 -5.82 -15.09
CA GLY A 65 7.98 -5.51 -15.97
C GLY A 65 6.85 -6.54 -15.93
N VAL A 66 6.90 -7.50 -15.01
CA VAL A 66 5.92 -8.58 -14.85
C VAL A 66 5.35 -8.53 -13.43
N LEU A 67 4.06 -8.21 -13.32
CA LEU A 67 3.38 -8.18 -12.03
C LEU A 67 3.01 -9.60 -11.58
N ASP A 68 3.82 -10.19 -10.70
CA ASP A 68 3.63 -11.56 -10.23
C ASP A 68 4.01 -11.78 -8.75
N GLN A 69 4.12 -13.04 -8.34
CA GLN A 69 4.42 -13.42 -6.95
C GLN A 69 5.87 -13.13 -6.50
N ASN A 70 6.74 -12.73 -7.43
CA ASN A 70 8.10 -12.29 -7.13
C ASN A 70 8.13 -10.81 -6.72
N ASP A 71 7.03 -10.08 -6.88
CA ASP A 71 6.84 -8.76 -6.30
C ASP A 71 6.53 -8.83 -4.81
N ASP A 72 7.01 -7.84 -4.06
CA ASP A 72 6.63 -7.66 -2.67
C ASP A 72 5.12 -7.33 -2.58
N PRO A 73 4.31 -8.17 -1.92
CA PRO A 73 2.86 -7.97 -1.88
C PRO A 73 2.41 -6.80 -0.99
N TYR A 74 3.32 -6.22 -0.21
CA TYR A 74 3.03 -5.21 0.82
C TYR A 74 3.64 -3.84 0.49
N ALA A 75 4.85 -3.82 -0.09
CA ALA A 75 5.58 -2.60 -0.44
C ALA A 75 4.78 -1.58 -1.27
N PRO A 76 3.92 -1.98 -2.24
CA PRO A 76 3.13 -1.02 -3.02
C PRO A 76 2.24 -0.12 -2.14
N TYR A 77 1.81 -0.61 -0.97
CA TYR A 77 0.91 0.09 -0.05
C TYR A 77 1.61 0.74 1.14
N TYR A 78 2.90 0.43 1.36
CA TYR A 78 3.64 0.98 2.49
C TYR A 78 3.90 2.49 2.28
N ALA A 79 3.40 3.30 3.21
CA ALA A 79 3.50 4.76 3.11
C ALA A 79 4.89 5.31 3.47
N GLY A 80 5.75 4.50 4.08
CA GLY A 80 7.06 4.88 4.58
C GLY A 80 7.10 5.07 6.09
N ASP A 81 8.30 5.00 6.66
CA ASP A 81 8.55 5.00 8.10
C ASP A 81 8.07 6.29 8.80
N GLU A 82 8.00 7.41 8.06
CA GLU A 82 7.44 8.64 8.60
C GLU A 82 5.95 8.46 8.97
N TYR A 83 5.21 7.60 8.29
CA TYR A 83 3.76 7.48 8.42
C TYR A 83 3.28 6.16 9.06
N VAL A 84 4.21 5.31 9.49
CA VAL A 84 3.91 4.01 10.09
C VAL A 84 4.73 3.84 11.35
N ASP A 85 4.05 3.69 12.48
CA ASP A 85 4.72 3.54 13.78
C ASP A 85 4.98 2.05 14.10
N TRP A 86 4.13 1.14 13.57
CA TRP A 86 4.26 -0.30 13.74
C TRP A 86 3.76 -1.07 12.52
N VAL A 87 4.35 -2.24 12.28
CA VAL A 87 3.90 -3.19 11.26
C VAL A 87 3.25 -4.40 11.94
N GLY A 88 2.01 -4.71 11.54
CA GLY A 88 1.28 -5.91 11.91
C GLY A 88 1.16 -6.88 10.73
N LEU A 89 0.45 -7.98 10.95
CA LEU A 89 0.05 -8.92 9.91
C LEU A 89 -1.27 -9.57 10.33
N SER A 90 -2.18 -9.74 9.37
CA SER A 90 -3.53 -10.30 9.59
C SER A 90 -3.82 -11.51 8.71
#